data_AF-A0A8G2CNU9-F1
#
_entry.id   AF-A0A8G2CNU9-F1
#
_cell.length_a   1.000
_cell.length_b   1.000
_cell.length_c   1.000
_cell.angle_alpha   90.00
_cell.angle_beta   90.00
_cell.angle_gamma   90.00
#
_symmetry.space_group_name_H-M   'P 1'
#
loop_
_entity.id
_entity.type
_entity.pdbx_description
1 polymer ?
#
loop_
_entity_poly.entity_id
_entity_poly.type
_entity_poly.pdbx_seq_one_letter_code
_entity_poly.pdbx_strand_id
1 'polypeptide(L)'
;MLASVANTPILPGLSPVAGKSIEARFDGDLLSSDGGLLGLRAIEQRLGIASRLAACIDDPRAPGRVIHGLDEIIRFRMLMIAAGY
;
A
#
# COMPACT_ATOMS: atom_id res chain seq x y z
N MET A 1 -28.92 -6.01 10.77
CA MET A 1 -28.60 -7.05 11.77
C MET A 1 -27.30 -6.62 12.43
N LEU A 2 -27.37 -5.97 13.59
CA LEU A 2 -26.20 -5.55 14.35
C LEU A 2 -25.52 -6.82 14.87
N ALA A 3 -24.35 -7.15 14.34
CA ALA A 3 -23.51 -8.18 14.94
C ALA A 3 -23.21 -7.74 16.38
N SER A 4 -23.53 -8.60 17.33
CA SER A 4 -23.06 -8.49 18.70
C SER A 4 -21.55 -8.27 18.65
N VAL A 5 -21.06 -7.13 19.14
CA VAL A 5 -19.62 -6.90 19.35
C VAL A 5 -19.17 -7.92 20.39
N ALA A 6 -18.78 -9.11 19.94
CA ALA A 6 -18.03 -10.04 20.77
C ALA A 6 -16.74 -9.30 21.10
N ASN A 7 -16.59 -8.91 22.37
CA ASN A 7 -15.46 -8.13 22.82
C ASN A 7 -14.22 -9.04 22.76
N THR A 8 -13.48 -9.00 21.65
CA THR A 8 -12.30 -9.85 21.48
C THR A 8 -11.32 -9.56 22.61
N PRO A 9 -10.96 -10.57 23.41
CA PRO A 9 -10.09 -10.37 24.56
C PRO A 9 -8.71 -9.89 24.12
N ILE A 10 -8.12 -8.99 24.91
CA ILE A 10 -6.72 -8.58 24.72
C ILE A 10 -5.83 -9.79 24.99
N LEU A 11 -4.83 -10.01 24.13
CA LEU A 11 -3.76 -10.98 24.37
C LEU A 11 -2.89 -10.50 25.55
N PRO A 12 -2.85 -11.20 26.69
CA PRO A 12 -2.07 -10.79 27.85
C PRO A 12 -0.58 -11.11 27.69
N GLY A 13 0.26 -10.52 28.54
CA GLY A 13 1.68 -10.90 28.69
C GLY A 13 2.65 -10.21 27.73
N LEU A 14 2.23 -9.15 27.04
CA LEU A 14 3.13 -8.34 26.19
C LEU A 14 3.97 -7.37 27.04
N SER A 15 5.29 -7.42 26.86
CA SER A 15 6.21 -6.47 27.49
C SER A 15 6.05 -5.07 26.89
N PRO A 16 6.13 -4.00 27.69
CA PRO A 16 6.06 -2.63 27.18
C PRO A 16 7.27 -2.29 26.30
N VAL A 17 7.05 -1.45 25.27
CA VAL A 17 8.09 -0.95 24.37
C VAL A 17 8.32 0.53 24.66
N ALA A 18 9.55 0.90 25.04
CA ALA A 18 9.91 2.28 25.40
C ALA A 18 8.96 2.90 26.45
N GLY A 19 8.54 2.11 27.44
CA GLY A 19 7.60 2.53 28.48
C GLY A 19 6.12 2.59 28.07
N LYS A 20 5.79 2.22 26.82
CA LYS A 20 4.41 2.17 26.32
C LYS A 20 3.85 0.76 26.46
N SER A 21 2.68 0.63 27.09
CA SER A 21 1.93 -0.63 27.14
C SER A 21 1.54 -1.08 25.74
N ILE A 22 1.61 -2.38 25.48
CA ILE A 22 1.24 -2.98 24.20
C ILE A 22 0.00 -3.83 24.39
N GLU A 23 -1.06 -3.53 23.64
CA GLU A 23 -2.28 -4.34 23.56
C GLU A 23 -2.35 -4.96 22.18
N ALA A 24 -2.59 -6.27 22.12
CA ALA A 24 -2.89 -6.97 20.87
C ALA A 24 -4.30 -7.53 20.93
N ARG A 25 -5.07 -7.27 19.87
CA ARG A 25 -6.42 -7.81 19.65
C ARG A 25 -6.47 -8.38 18.23
N PHE A 26 -7.27 -9.42 18.06
CA PHE A 26 -7.46 -10.10 16.77
C PHE A 26 -8.90 -9.86 16.28
N ASP A 27 -9.32 -8.60 16.27
CA ASP A 27 -10.61 -8.07 15.81
C ASP A 27 -10.44 -7.13 14.60
N GLY A 28 -9.33 -7.27 13.88
CA GLY A 28 -8.92 -6.44 12.77
C GLY A 28 -9.66 -6.75 11.46
N ASP A 29 -10.99 -6.73 11.48
CA ASP A 29 -11.82 -7.18 10.35
C ASP A 29 -11.60 -6.37 9.06
N LEU A 30 -11.24 -5.08 9.17
CA LEU A 30 -10.99 -4.15 8.06
C LEU A 30 -9.62 -3.47 8.18
N LEU A 31 -8.57 -4.25 8.43
CA LEU A 31 -7.19 -3.76 8.47
C LEU A 31 -6.41 -4.15 7.20
N SER A 32 -5.50 -3.28 6.79
CA SER A 32 -4.53 -3.55 5.72
C SER A 32 -3.16 -3.04 6.15
N SER A 33 -2.12 -3.87 5.98
CA SER A 33 -0.72 -3.47 6.14
C SER A 33 -0.30 -2.41 5.12
N ASP A 34 -0.98 -2.36 3.99
CA ASP A 34 -0.58 -1.59 2.82
C ASP A 34 -1.31 -0.24 2.73
N GLY A 35 -1.97 0.18 3.83
CA GLY A 35 -2.71 1.44 3.87
C GLY A 35 -1.86 2.67 3.48
N GLY A 36 -0.54 2.60 3.69
CA GLY A 36 0.41 3.63 3.24
C GLY A 36 0.43 3.86 1.73
N LEU A 37 0.08 2.84 0.93
CA LEU A 37 0.00 2.97 -0.54
C LEU A 37 -1.04 3.98 -1.00
N LEU A 38 -2.10 4.22 -0.23
CA LEU A 38 -3.10 5.24 -0.55
C LEU A 38 -2.49 6.64 -0.56
N GLY A 39 -1.66 6.94 0.46
CA GLY A 39 -0.93 8.20 0.55
C GLY A 39 0.14 8.34 -0.53
N LEU A 40 0.91 7.27 -0.77
CA LEU A 40 1.94 7.26 -1.82
C LEU A 40 1.34 7.43 -3.21
N ARG A 41 0.19 6.80 -3.49
CA ARG A 41 -0.55 7.00 -4.74
C ARG A 41 -0.99 8.45 -4.91
N ALA A 42 -1.53 9.08 -3.87
CA ALA A 42 -1.94 10.48 -3.92
C ALA A 42 -0.75 11.43 -4.18
N ILE A 43 0.42 11.12 -3.61
CA ILE A 43 1.66 11.86 -3.87
C ILE A 43 2.12 11.66 -5.33
N GLU A 44 2.15 10.42 -5.82
CA GLU A 44 2.53 10.15 -7.21
C GLU A 44 1.63 10.93 -8.17
N GLN A 45 0.31 10.88 -7.99
CA GLN A 45 -0.65 11.56 -8.87
C GLN A 45 -0.41 13.08 -8.91
N ARG A 46 0.07 13.68 -7.82
CA ARG A 46 0.42 15.11 -7.76
C ARG A 46 1.75 15.43 -8.44
N LEU A 47 2.73 14.55 -8.31
CA LEU A 47 4.10 14.79 -8.79
C LEU A 47 4.36 14.26 -10.20
N GLY A 48 3.52 13.34 -10.69
CA GLY A 48 3.61 12.73 -12.02
C GLY A 48 4.94 12.01 -12.27
N ILE A 49 5.55 11.43 -11.24
CA ILE A 49 6.91 10.86 -11.32
C ILE A 49 6.97 9.75 -12.35
N ALA A 50 6.00 8.84 -12.36
CA ALA A 50 6.02 7.69 -13.27
C ALA A 50 5.88 8.13 -14.73
N SER A 51 5.05 9.14 -15.01
CA SER A 51 4.91 9.72 -16.34
C SER A 51 6.21 10.40 -16.80
N ARG A 52 6.85 11.17 -15.91
CA ARG A 52 8.14 11.82 -16.20
C ARG A 52 9.25 10.82 -16.50
N LEU A 53 9.30 9.70 -15.76
CA LEU A 53 10.26 8.63 -16.00
C LEU A 53 9.96 7.89 -17.31
N ALA A 54 8.69 7.57 -17.57
CA ALA A 54 8.27 6.91 -18.81
C ALA A 54 8.63 7.74 -20.05
N ALA A 55 8.48 9.06 -19.98
CA ALA A 55 8.82 9.98 -21.07
C ALA A 55 10.33 10.00 -21.41
N CYS A 56 11.19 9.49 -20.53
CA CYS A 56 12.64 9.37 -20.77
C CYS A 56 13.05 8.03 -21.40
N ILE A 57 12.09 7.13 -21.67
CA ILE A 57 12.38 5.78 -22.18
C ILE A 57 11.71 5.63 -23.54
N ASP A 58 12.53 5.32 -24.55
CA ASP A 58 12.01 4.87 -25.84
C ASP A 58 11.39 3.48 -25.66
N ASP A 59 10.07 3.40 -25.86
CA ASP A 59 9.32 2.15 -25.73
C ASP A 59 9.27 1.41 -27.08
N PRO A 60 10.04 0.31 -27.27
CA PRO A 60 10.09 -0.40 -28.55
C PRO A 60 8.86 -1.29 -28.79
N ARG A 61 7.92 -1.36 -27.82
CA ARG A 61 6.73 -2.20 -27.93
C ARG A 61 5.81 -1.65 -29.02
N ALA A 62 5.20 -2.55 -29.79
CA ALA A 62 4.22 -2.18 -30.79
C ALA A 62 2.98 -1.53 -30.12
N PRO A 63 2.66 -0.25 -30.38
CA PRO A 63 1.63 0.48 -29.62
C PRO A 63 0.25 -0.19 -29.62
N GLY A 64 -0.14 -0.81 -30.74
CA GLY A 64 -1.41 -1.55 -30.86
C GLY A 64 -1.50 -2.85 -30.05
N ARG A 65 -0.42 -3.23 -29.35
CA ARG A 65 -0.38 -4.40 -28.45
C ARG A 65 -0.13 -4.01 -27.00
N VAL A 66 -0.02 -2.71 -26.69
CA VAL A 66 0.22 -2.21 -25.34
C VAL A 66 -1.12 -2.04 -24.62
N ILE A 67 -1.36 -2.87 -23.60
CA ILE A 67 -2.51 -2.75 -22.69
C ILE A 67 -2.17 -1.81 -21.52
N HIS A 68 -0.94 -1.90 -21.02
CA HIS A 68 -0.43 -1.08 -19.93
C HIS A 68 0.74 -0.21 -20.40
N GLY A 69 0.53 1.10 -20.32
CA GLY A 69 1.52 2.11 -20.62
C GLY A 69 2.77 1.95 -19.75
N LEU A 70 3.90 2.45 -20.24
CA LEU A 70 5.16 2.36 -19.50
C LEU A 70 5.07 3.11 -18.16
N ASP A 71 4.32 4.21 -18.11
CA ASP A 71 4.06 4.96 -16.88
C ASP A 71 3.23 4.14 -15.87
N GLU A 72 2.25 3.35 -16.33
CA GLU A 72 1.46 2.47 -15.46
C GLU A 72 2.32 1.37 -14.86
N ILE A 73 3.19 0.76 -15.68
CA ILE A 73 4.15 -0.27 -15.22
C ILE A 73 5.13 0.32 -14.21
N ILE A 74 5.71 1.49 -14.50
CA ILE A 74 6.64 2.18 -13.59
C ILE A 74 5.93 2.53 -12.28
N ARG A 75 4.72 3.11 -12.36
CA ARG A 75 3.93 3.48 -11.17
C ARG A 75 3.63 2.27 -10.30
N PHE A 76 3.19 1.16 -10.91
CA PHE A 76 2.95 -0.08 -10.21
C PHE A 76 4.23 -0.58 -9.51
N ARG A 77 5.35 -0.66 -10.22
CA ARG A 77 6.62 -1.13 -9.66
C ARG A 77 7.12 -0.24 -8.53
N MET A 78 7.03 1.09 -8.67
CA MET A 78 7.41 2.03 -7.61
C MET A 78 6.60 1.81 -6.34
N LEU A 79 5.26 1.67 -6.46
CA LEU A 79 4.39 1.45 -5.31
C LEU A 79 4.65 0.09 -4.66
N MET A 80 4.85 -0.98 -5.43
CA MET A 80 5.14 -2.31 -4.90
C MET A 80 6.49 -2.36 -4.16
N ILE A 81 7.53 -1.70 -4.70
CA ILE A 81 8.82 -1.56 -4.00
C ILE A 81 8.62 -0.83 -2.67
N ALA A 82 7.84 0.25 -2.66
CA ALA A 82 7.55 0.99 -1.43
C ALA A 82 6.76 0.17 -0.39
N ALA A 83 5.94 -0.79 -0.84
CA ALA A 83 5.27 -1.76 0.03
C ALA A 83 6.14 -2.95 0.44
N GLY A 84 7.37 -3.07 -0.08
CA GLY A 84 8.30 -4.13 0.28
C GLY A 84 8.17 -5.42 -0.55
N TYR A 85 7.71 -5.31 -1.79
CA TYR A 85 7.57 -6.43 -2.75
C TYR A 85 8.57 -6.38 -3.91
#